data_AF-A0A1Q9AN95-F1
#
_entry.id   AF-A0A1Q9AN95-F1
#
_cell.length_a   1.000
_cell.length_b   1.000
_cell.length_c   1.000
_cell.angle_alpha   90.00
_cell.angle_beta   90.00
_cell.angle_gamma   90.00
#
_symmetry.space_group_name_H-M   'P 1'
#
loop_
_entity.id
_entity.type
_entity.pdbx_description
1 polymer ?
#
loop_
_entity_poly.entity_id
_entity_poly.type
_entity_poly.pdbx_seq_one_letter_code
_entity_poly.pdbx_strand_id
1 'polypeptide(L)' 'MTHADIINGWPTIGDFASDIGVSYGAAKAMRRRGSIPSAYWVRAVDGAEKRGLDGVSYQRLAQLAAAALEAAE' A
#
# COMPACT_ATOMS: atom_id res chain seq x y z
N MET A 1 -7.26 -9.27 4.99
CA MET A 1 -6.43 -8.53 4.01
C MET A 1 -6.39 -7.09 4.47
N THR A 2 -5.21 -6.51 4.64
CA THR A 2 -4.93 -5.14 5.09
C THR A 2 -4.06 -4.44 4.05
N HIS A 3 -3.76 -3.15 4.21
CA HIS A 3 -2.75 -2.54 3.34
C HIS A 3 -1.37 -3.19 3.51
N ALA A 4 -1.07 -3.84 4.64
CA ALA A 4 0.18 -4.60 4.78
C ALA A 4 0.25 -5.78 3.80
N ASP A 5 -0.88 -6.46 3.55
CA ASP A 5 -0.94 -7.56 2.57
C ASP A 5 -0.71 -7.07 1.15
N ILE A 6 -1.23 -5.88 0.82
CA ILE A 6 -0.92 -5.20 -0.45
C ILE A 6 0.59 -4.92 -0.55
N ILE A 7 1.18 -4.31 0.48
CA ILE A 7 2.61 -3.97 0.49
C ILE A 7 3.49 -5.23 0.37
N ASN A 8 3.06 -6.36 0.95
CA ASN A 8 3.76 -7.64 0.85
C ASN A 8 3.72 -8.25 -0.57
N GLY A 9 2.91 -7.71 -1.48
CA GLY A 9 2.91 -8.11 -2.89
C GLY A 9 4.16 -7.65 -3.65
N TRP A 10 4.87 -6.63 -3.17
CA TRP A 10 6.12 -6.19 -3.79
C TRP A 10 7.25 -7.20 -3.51
N PRO A 11 8.21 -7.36 -4.45
CA PRO A 11 9.36 -8.26 -4.26
C PRO A 11 10.15 -7.93 -2.98
N THR A 12 10.34 -6.64 -2.70
CA THR A 12 10.90 -6.16 -1.45
C THR A 12 10.18 -4.90 -0.97
N ILE A 13 10.33 -4.58 0.31
CA ILE A 13 9.82 -3.30 0.84
C ILE A 13 10.55 -2.09 0.22
N GLY A 14 11.79 -2.28 -0.28
CA GLY A 14 12.55 -1.25 -0.99
C GLY A 14 11.99 -0.96 -2.38
N ASP A 15 11.49 -1.98 -3.07
CA ASP A 15 10.75 -1.84 -4.33
C ASP A 15 9.48 -1.01 -4.12
N PHE A 16 8.69 -1.36 -3.11
CA PHE A 16 7.50 -0.60 -2.76
C PHE A 16 7.84 0.86 -2.44
N ALA A 17 8.88 1.09 -1.61
CA ALA A 17 9.33 2.44 -1.25
C ALA A 17 9.72 3.27 -2.48
N SER A 18 10.43 2.64 -3.43
CA SER A 18 10.89 3.28 -4.67
C SER A 18 9.71 3.67 -5.57
N ASP A 19 8.74 2.78 -5.73
CA ASP A 19 7.57 3.03 -6.58
C ASP A 19 6.71 4.18 -6.05
N ILE A 20 6.50 4.26 -4.73
CA ILE A 20 5.67 5.32 -4.13
C ILE A 20 6.46 6.60 -3.82
N GLY A 21 7.79 6.58 -4.00
CA GLY A 21 8.69 7.72 -3.80
C GLY A 21 8.86 8.11 -2.34
N VAL A 22 9.05 7.13 -1.45
CA VAL A 22 9.32 7.35 -0.02
C VAL A 22 10.59 6.64 0.43
N SER A 23 11.08 6.98 1.63
CA SER A 23 12.21 6.25 2.22
C SER A 23 11.82 4.83 2.65
N TYR A 24 12.80 3.92 2.68
CA TYR A 24 12.61 2.55 3.18
C TYR A 24 11.98 2.52 4.59
N GLY A 25 12.40 3.43 5.47
CA GLY A 25 11.86 3.55 6.82
C GLY A 25 10.37 3.93 6.84
N ALA A 26 9.96 4.85 5.96
CA ALA A 26 8.56 5.25 5.83
C ALA A 26 7.70 4.09 5.29
N ALA A 27 8.17 3.39 4.25
CA ALA A 27 7.53 2.19 3.73
C ALA A 27 7.38 1.09 4.79
N LYS A 28 8.43 0.83 5.57
CA LYS A 28 8.40 -0.13 6.68
C LYS A 28 7.38 0.28 7.76
N ALA A 29 7.26 1.58 8.05
CA ALA A 29 6.25 2.09 8.98
C ALA A 29 4.82 1.90 8.46
N MET A 30 4.56 2.18 7.17
CA MET A 30 3.25 1.93 6.53
C MET A 30 2.86 0.46 6.63
N ARG A 31 3.78 -0.45 6.29
CA ARG A 31 3.55 -1.89 6.41
C ARG A 31 3.24 -2.30 7.85
N ARG A 32 4.04 -1.83 8.82
CA ARG A 32 3.83 -2.15 10.24
C ARG A 32 2.48 -1.68 10.75
N ARG A 33 2.03 -0.50 10.31
CA ARG A 33 0.72 0.08 10.67
C ARG A 33 -0.44 -0.57 9.90
N GLY A 34 -0.15 -1.31 8.84
CA GLY A 34 -1.18 -1.86 7.96
C GLY A 34 -1.99 -0.80 7.23
N SER A 35 -1.41 0.38 6.98
CA SER A 35 -2.08 1.51 6.34
C SER A 35 -1.18 2.24 5.34
N ILE A 36 -1.71 2.51 4.14
CA ILE A 36 -1.13 3.37 3.11
C ILE A 36 -1.94 4.67 3.05
N PRO A 37 -1.34 5.84 3.35
CA PRO A 37 -2.04 7.12 3.23
C PRO A 37 -2.53 7.38 1.79
N SER A 38 -3.71 7.97 1.65
CA SER A 38 -4.37 8.21 0.35
C SER A 38 -3.52 9.01 -0.64
N ALA A 39 -2.67 9.90 -0.16
CA ALA A 39 -1.72 10.67 -0.97
C ALA A 39 -0.75 9.81 -1.81
N TYR A 40 -0.53 8.54 -1.41
CA TYR A 40 0.37 7.61 -2.12
C TYR A 40 -0.36 6.62 -3.03
N TRP A 41 -1.70 6.61 -3.05
CA TRP A 41 -2.45 5.57 -3.77
C TRP A 41 -2.21 5.57 -5.27
N VAL A 42 -2.12 6.75 -5.90
CA VAL A 42 -1.84 6.86 -7.34
C VAL A 42 -0.52 6.18 -7.69
N ARG A 43 0.53 6.45 -6.91
CA ARG A 43 1.86 5.86 -7.14
C ARG A 43 1.90 4.37 -6.78
N ALA A 44 1.14 3.95 -5.78
CA ALA A 44 1.04 2.54 -5.41
C ALA A 44 0.34 1.71 -6.49
N VAL A 45 -0.73 2.23 -7.10
CA VAL A 45 -1.42 1.58 -8.22
C VAL A 45 -0.52 1.56 -9.46
N ASP A 46 0.10 2.68 -9.82
CA ASP A 46 1.04 2.75 -10.97
C ASP A 46 2.24 1.80 -10.80
N GLY A 47 2.84 1.75 -9.60
CA GLY A 47 3.92 0.81 -9.28
C GLY A 47 3.48 -0.65 -9.36
N ALA A 48 2.27 -0.96 -8.90
CA ALA A 48 1.69 -2.29 -9.00
C ALA A 48 1.42 -2.69 -10.46
N GLU A 49 0.83 -1.81 -11.25
CA GLU A 49 0.58 -2.04 -12.69
C GLU A 49 1.88 -2.29 -13.45
N LYS A 50 2.91 -1.48 -13.22
CA LYS A 50 4.25 -1.66 -13.83
C LYS A 50 4.88 -3.00 -13.52
N ARG A 51 4.56 -3.59 -12.37
CA ARG A 51 5.08 -4.88 -11.89
C ARG A 51 4.15 -6.05 -12.16
N GLY A 52 2.96 -5.80 -12.71
CA GLY A 52 1.93 -6.84 -12.90
C GLY A 52 1.38 -7.40 -11.59
N LEU A 53 1.31 -6.58 -10.54
CA LEU A 53 0.74 -7.00 -9.25
C LEU A 53 -0.80 -6.90 -9.29
N ASP A 54 -1.44 -8.06 -9.35
CA ASP A 54 -2.90 -8.15 -9.35
C ASP A 54 -3.51 -7.74 -8.00
N GLY A 55 -4.71 -7.15 -8.06
CA GLY A 55 -5.50 -6.84 -6.85
C GLY A 55 -5.11 -5.55 -6.13
N VAL A 56 -4.18 -4.77 -6.67
CA VAL A 56 -3.88 -3.40 -6.19
C VAL A 56 -4.65 -2.39 -7.03
N SER A 57 -5.79 -1.93 -6.53
CA SER A 57 -6.62 -0.91 -7.19
C SER A 57 -7.08 0.16 -6.21
N TYR A 58 -7.50 1.31 -6.73
CA TYR A 58 -8.09 2.38 -5.91
C TYR A 58 -9.27 1.89 -5.09
N GLN A 59 -10.14 1.08 -5.70
CA GLN A 59 -11.28 0.49 -5.01
C GLN A 59 -10.83 -0.40 -3.85
N ARG A 60 -9.80 -1.23 -4.06
CA ARG A 60 -9.30 -2.12 -3.02
C ARG A 60 -8.64 -1.34 -1.88
N LEU A 61 -7.83 -0.34 -2.20
CA LEU A 61 -7.20 0.54 -1.22
C LEU A 61 -8.26 1.28 -0.37
N ALA A 62 -9.32 1.78 -1.01
CA ALA A 62 -10.41 2.47 -0.33
C ALA A 62 -11.21 1.55 0.59
N GLN A 63 -11.58 0.35 0.15
CA GLN A 63 -12.27 -0.65 0.97
C GLN A 63 -11.46 -0.99 2.24
N LEU A 64 -10.15 -1.17 2.10
CA LEU A 64 -9.27 -1.48 3.22
C LEU A 64 -9.09 -0.30 4.18
N ALA A 65 -9.06 0.93 3.66
CA ALA A 65 -9.03 2.13 4.49
C ALA A 65 -10.33 2.32 5.29
N ALA A 66 -11.48 2.06 4.66
CA ALA A 66 -12.79 2.14 5.33
C ALA A 66 -12.91 1.10 6.45
N ALA A 67 -12.55 -0.16 6.19
CA ALA A 67 -12.56 -1.21 7.19
C ALA A 67 -11.64 -0.91 8.39
N ALA A 68 -10.48 -0.26 8.15
CA ALA A 68 -9.58 0.16 9.22
C ALA A 68 -10.14 1.32 10.05
N LEU A 69 -10.95 2.20 9.45
CA LEU A 69 -11.63 3.27 10.16
C LEU A 69 -12.76 2.72 11.05
N GLU A 70 -13.60 1.83 10.52
CA GLU A 70 -14.68 1.18 11.28
C GLU A 70 -14.15 0.38 12.48
N ALA A 71 -13.00 -0.29 12.34
CA ALA A 71 -12.38 -1.06 13.42
C ALA A 71 -11.75 -0.19 14.54
N ALA A 72 -11.59 1.11 14.30
CA ALA A 72 -11.05 2.06 15.27
C ALA A 72 -12.12 2.80 16.08
N GLU A 73 -13.40 2.63 15.71
CA GLU A 73 -14.59 3.15 16.40
C GLU A 73 -15.10 2.15 17.45
#